data_AF-A0A349PTH9-F1
#
_entry.id   AF-A0A349PTH9-F1
#
_cell.length_a   1.000
_cell.length_b   1.000
_cell.length_c   1.000
_cell.angle_alpha   90.00
_cell.angle_beta   90.00
_cell.angle_gamma   90.00
#
_symmetry.space_group_name_H-M   'P 1'
#
loop_
_entity.id
_entity.type
_entity.pdbx_description
1 polymer ?
#
loop_
_entity_poly.entity_id
_entity_poly.type
_entity_poly.pdbx_seq_one_letter_code
_entity_poly.pdbx_strand_id
1 'polypeptide(L)'
;RLGHQIVSDFFARDGLPLGERYTDCGLLLYDIESQDMHCGGSGCGCSASVLCGYLLRGMREGKWNRIIFAPTGALLSPTTTFQGESIPGICHAVVFSNHKEG
;
A
#
# COMPACT_ATOMS: atom_id res chain seq x y z
N ARG A 1 5.03 -5.35 -6.38
CA ARG A 1 5.21 -5.16 -7.84
C ARG A 1 3.94 -5.52 -8.61
N LEU A 2 3.51 -6.79 -8.65
CA LEU A 2 2.30 -7.17 -9.39
C LEU A 2 1.02 -6.46 -8.91
N GLY A 3 0.73 -6.49 -7.60
CA GLY A 3 -0.46 -5.81 -7.06
C GLY A 3 -0.50 -4.32 -7.34
N HIS A 4 0.66 -3.65 -7.28
CA HIS A 4 0.81 -2.23 -7.63
C HIS A 4 0.43 -1.95 -9.09
N GLN A 5 0.83 -2.81 -10.03
CA GLN A 5 0.46 -2.68 -11.44
C GLN A 5 -1.04 -2.88 -11.64
N ILE A 6 -1.63 -3.92 -11.03
CA ILE A 6 -3.07 -4.21 -11.14
C ILE A 6 -3.92 -3.02 -10.66
N VAL A 7 -3.57 -2.42 -9.51
CA VAL A 7 -4.29 -1.24 -9.00
C VAL A 7 -4.15 -0.06 -9.97
N SER A 8 -2.94 0.18 -10.49
CA SER A 8 -2.69 1.27 -11.45
C SER A 8 -3.53 1.09 -12.73
N ASP A 9 -3.63 -0.14 -13.23
CA ASP A 9 -4.43 -0.48 -14.41
C ASP A 9 -5.93 -0.30 -14.19
N PHE A 10 -6.46 -0.72 -13.03
CA PHE A 10 -7.87 -0.51 -12.68
C PHE A 10 -8.23 0.97 -12.62
N PHE A 11 -7.42 1.77 -11.91
CA PHE A 11 -7.63 3.20 -11.83
C PHE A 11 -7.51 3.89 -13.21
N ALA A 12 -6.59 3.45 -14.06
CA ALA A 12 -6.48 3.95 -15.42
C ALA A 12 -7.72 3.62 -16.27
N ARG A 13 -8.27 2.41 -16.15
CA ARG A 13 -9.52 2.00 -16.83
C ARG A 13 -10.73 2.81 -16.36
N ASP A 14 -10.75 3.21 -15.09
CA ASP A 14 -11.79 4.07 -14.52
C ASP A 14 -11.61 5.56 -14.86
N GLY A 15 -10.62 5.90 -15.70
CA GLY A 15 -10.36 7.28 -16.14
C GLY A 15 -9.58 8.12 -15.12
N LEU A 16 -8.99 7.50 -14.10
CA LEU A 16 -8.23 8.16 -13.04
C LEU A 16 -6.81 7.58 -12.92
N PRO A 17 -5.92 7.79 -13.92
CA PRO A 17 -4.55 7.28 -13.85
C PRO A 17 -3.80 7.88 -12.64
N LEU A 18 -3.31 7.01 -11.76
CA LEU A 18 -2.61 7.43 -10.54
C LEU A 18 -1.22 8.02 -10.84
N GLY A 19 -0.51 7.44 -11.81
CA GLY A 19 0.83 7.87 -12.22
C GLY A 19 1.84 7.86 -11.06
N GLU A 20 2.78 8.79 -11.08
CA GLU A 20 3.86 8.92 -10.08
C GLU A 20 3.36 9.25 -8.66
N ARG A 21 2.07 9.57 -8.50
CA ARG A 21 1.45 9.89 -7.19
C ARG A 21 1.08 8.65 -6.39
N TYR A 22 1.25 7.45 -6.95
CA TYR A 22 0.96 6.18 -6.30
C TYR A 22 2.21 5.35 -6.12
N THR A 23 2.35 4.78 -4.93
CA THR A 23 3.41 3.85 -4.58
C THR A 23 2.88 2.85 -3.56
N ASP A 24 3.65 1.80 -3.29
CA ASP A 24 3.27 0.69 -2.43
C ASP A 24 4.29 0.51 -1.29
N CYS A 25 3.80 0.26 -0.07
CA CYS A 25 4.68 0.10 1.09
C CYS A 25 5.63 -1.11 0.92
N GLY A 26 5.16 -2.19 0.30
CA GLY A 26 5.97 -3.38 0.04
C GLY A 26 7.10 -3.13 -0.95
N LEU A 27 6.94 -2.14 -1.84
CA LEU A 27 7.99 -1.70 -2.76
C LEU A 27 8.98 -0.70 -2.13
N LEU A 28 8.55 0.04 -1.10
CA LEU A 28 9.39 1.03 -0.41
C LEU A 28 10.22 0.42 0.73
N LEU A 29 9.78 -0.70 1.30
CA LEU A 29 10.40 -1.26 2.51
C LEU A 29 11.73 -1.97 2.26
N TYR A 30 11.92 -2.51 1.06
CA TYR A 30 13.08 -3.30 0.68
C TYR A 30 13.72 -2.78 -0.59
N ASP A 31 15.00 -3.07 -0.77
CA ASP A 31 15.62 -2.99 -2.08
C ASP A 31 15.21 -4.24 -2.88
N ILE A 32 14.25 -4.04 -3.78
CA ILE A 32 13.62 -5.12 -4.56
C ILE A 32 14.60 -5.81 -5.52
N GLU A 33 15.67 -5.13 -5.92
CA GLU A 33 16.64 -5.69 -6.87
C GLU A 33 17.76 -6.44 -6.15
N SER A 34 18.21 -5.95 -4.99
CA SER A 34 19.30 -6.60 -4.25
C SER A 34 18.83 -7.63 -3.22
N GLN A 35 17.56 -7.58 -2.80
CA GLN A 35 16.98 -8.49 -1.82
C GLN A 35 15.91 -9.38 -2.49
N ASP A 36 15.96 -10.69 -2.24
CA ASP A 36 15.00 -11.66 -2.81
C ASP A 36 13.61 -11.54 -2.17
N MET A 37 12.91 -10.47 -2.52
CA MET A 37 11.59 -10.12 -1.97
C MET A 37 10.45 -10.44 -2.94
N HIS A 38 10.75 -11.11 -4.06
CA HIS A 38 9.81 -11.45 -5.12
C HIS A 38 8.91 -10.27 -5.55
N CYS A 39 7.69 -10.18 -5.01
CA CYS A 39 6.72 -9.13 -5.31
C CYS A 39 6.76 -7.92 -4.35
N GLY A 40 7.65 -7.91 -3.36
CA GLY A 40 7.76 -6.89 -2.32
C GLY A 40 7.30 -7.37 -0.95
N GLY A 41 7.37 -6.48 0.04
CA GLY A 41 6.90 -6.73 1.41
C GLY A 41 5.38 -6.88 1.54
N SER A 42 4.94 -7.58 2.59
CA SER A 42 3.51 -7.78 2.91
C SER A 42 3.30 -7.91 4.42
N GLY A 43 2.04 -8.01 4.84
CA GLY A 43 1.65 -8.17 6.25
C GLY A 43 1.52 -6.85 7.01
N CYS A 44 1.00 -6.94 8.24
CA CYS A 44 0.67 -5.77 9.06
C CYS A 44 1.91 -4.92 9.41
N GLY A 45 3.08 -5.54 9.55
CA GLY A 45 4.33 -4.84 9.80
C GLY A 45 4.77 -3.98 8.62
N CYS A 46 4.48 -4.38 7.38
CA CYS A 46 4.97 -3.69 6.20
C CYS A 46 4.42 -2.26 6.10
N SER A 47 3.10 -2.11 6.16
CA SER A 47 2.44 -0.81 6.05
C SER A 47 2.73 0.06 7.29
N ALA A 48 2.76 -0.55 8.48
CA ALA A 48 3.07 0.15 9.72
C ALA A 48 4.51 0.71 9.74
N SER A 49 5.51 -0.09 9.36
CA SER A 49 6.91 0.34 9.32
C SER A 49 7.14 1.46 8.32
N VAL A 50 6.56 1.38 7.12
CA VAL A 50 6.70 2.42 6.10
C VAL A 50 5.99 3.71 6.51
N LEU A 51 4.77 3.61 7.06
CA LEU A 51 4.04 4.79 7.55
C LEU A 51 4.83 5.51 8.64
N CYS A 52 5.19 4.79 9.71
CA CYS A 52 5.81 5.39 10.89
C CYS A 52 7.26 5.80 10.68
N GLY A 53 8.03 5.04 9.90
CA GLY A 53 9.46 5.26 9.69
C GLY A 53 9.78 6.22 8.55
N TYR A 54 9.03 6.16 7.45
CA TYR A 54 9.36 6.88 6.22
C TYR A 54 8.35 8.00 5.90
N LEU A 55 7.06 7.66 5.80
CA LEU A 55 6.05 8.61 5.31
C LEU A 55 5.80 9.75 6.30
N LEU A 56 5.50 9.44 7.57
CA LEU A 56 5.24 10.48 8.57
C LEU A 56 6.47 11.35 8.85
N ARG A 57 7.66 10.77 8.78
CA ARG A 57 8.92 11.54 8.84
C ARG A 57 9.02 12.48 7.64
N GLY A 58 8.81 11.97 6.42
CA GLY A 58 8.87 12.80 5.21
C GLY A 58 7.83 13.90 5.21
N MET A 59 6.64 13.66 5.76
CA MET A 59 5.64 14.70 5.96
C MET A 59 6.13 15.81 6.91
N ARG A 60 6.72 15.44 8.07
CA ARG A 60 7.32 16.42 8.99
C ARG A 60 8.46 17.22 8.35
N GLU A 61 9.21 16.60 7.44
CA GLU A 61 10.27 17.25 6.65
C GLU A 61 9.74 18.06 5.45
N GLY A 62 8.42 18.10 5.23
CA GLY A 62 7.80 18.85 4.14
C GLY A 62 7.86 18.19 2.75
N LYS A 63 8.30 16.93 2.66
CA LYS A 63 8.35 16.17 1.38
C LYS A 63 6.95 15.92 0.81
N TRP A 64 5.99 15.68 1.70
CA TRP A 64 4.58 15.52 1.35
C TRP A 64 3.73 16.29 2.33
N ASN A 65 2.75 17.04 1.83
CA ASN A 65 1.83 17.80 2.68
C ASN A 65 0.51 17.06 2.91
N ARG A 66 0.14 16.16 2.00
CA ARG A 66 -1.09 15.38 2.06
C ARG A 66 -0.86 14.01 1.42
N ILE A 67 -1.23 12.95 2.13
CA ILE A 67 -1.15 11.58 1.63
C ILE A 67 -2.46 10.84 1.92
N ILE A 68 -2.87 9.98 0.97
CA ILE A 68 -3.90 8.96 1.22
C ILE A 68 -3.14 7.67 1.51
N PHE A 69 -3.26 7.18 2.74
CA PHE A 69 -2.67 5.93 3.16
C PHE A 69 -3.75 4.85 3.21
N ALA A 70 -3.56 3.77 2.46
CA ALA A 70 -4.60 2.78 2.20
C ALA A 70 -4.07 1.34 2.42
N PRO A 71 -3.84 0.91 3.67
CA PRO A 71 -3.46 -0.46 3.97
C PRO A 71 -4.56 -1.46 3.56
N THR A 72 -4.11 -2.56 2.97
CA THR A 72 -4.96 -3.65 2.49
C THR A 72 -4.76 -4.93 3.29
N GLY A 73 -5.81 -5.74 3.42
CA GLY A 73 -5.76 -7.05 4.06
C GLY A 73 -6.46 -8.11 3.20
N ALA A 74 -5.95 -9.33 3.25
CA ALA A 74 -6.63 -10.51 2.74
C ALA A 74 -7.21 -11.28 3.94
N LEU A 75 -8.52 -11.52 3.93
CA LEU A 75 -9.25 -12.17 5.00
C LEU A 75 -9.31 -13.67 4.73
N LEU A 76 -8.36 -14.44 5.26
CA LEU A 76 -8.28 -15.88 5.01
C LEU A 76 -7.96 -16.69 6.26
N SER A 77 -8.26 -17.98 6.20
CA SER A 77 -7.84 -18.99 7.16
C SER A 77 -7.34 -20.24 6.43
N PRO A 78 -6.56 -21.13 7.08
CA PRO A 78 -6.19 -22.40 6.46
C PRO A 78 -7.40 -23.17 5.94
N THR A 79 -8.48 -23.22 6.72
CA THR A 79 -9.71 -23.94 6.38
C THR A 79 -10.35 -23.42 5.10
N THR A 80 -10.62 -22.10 5.01
CA THR A 80 -11.26 -21.49 3.84
C THR A 80 -10.41 -21.69 2.58
N THR A 81 -9.08 -21.60 2.71
CA THR A 81 -8.16 -21.84 1.59
C THR A 81 -8.18 -23.30 1.13
N PHE A 82 -8.14 -24.27 2.03
CA PHE A 82 -8.17 -25.70 1.68
C PHE A 82 -9.52 -26.16 1.12
N GLN A 83 -10.61 -25.46 1.45
CA GLN A 83 -11.93 -25.71 0.88
C GLN A 83 -12.13 -25.07 -0.50
N GLY A 84 -11.13 -24.33 -1.01
CA GLY A 84 -11.22 -23.67 -2.31
C GLY A 84 -12.15 -22.47 -2.33
N GLU A 85 -12.45 -21.88 -1.17
CA GLU A 85 -13.27 -20.67 -1.10
C GLU A 85 -12.51 -19.44 -1.65
N SER A 86 -13.26 -18.44 -2.11
CA SER A 86 -12.68 -17.15 -2.49
C SER A 86 -12.06 -16.45 -1.27
N ILE A 87 -10.95 -15.74 -1.46
CA ILE A 87 -10.32 -14.91 -0.43
C ILE A 87 -10.86 -13.48 -0.51
N PRO A 88 -11.65 -13.00 0.46
CA PRO A 88 -12.08 -11.60 0.50
C PRO A 88 -10.92 -10.65 0.79
N GLY A 89 -10.87 -9.53 0.07
CA GLY A 89 -9.94 -8.43 0.32
C GLY A 89 -10.62 -7.23 0.97
N ILE A 90 -9.90 -6.49 1.80
CA ILE A 90 -10.36 -5.24 2.41
C ILE A 90 -9.29 -4.16 2.32
N CYS A 91 -9.71 -2.89 2.23
CA CYS A 91 -8.85 -1.71 2.22
C CYS A 91 -9.45 -0.64 3.13
N HIS A 92 -8.64 -0.08 4.03
CA HIS A 92 -9.05 1.04 4.87
C HIS A 92 -8.22 2.27 4.52
N ALA A 93 -8.86 3.35 4.07
CA ALA A 93 -8.17 4.57 3.69
C ALA A 93 -8.18 5.60 4.83
N VAL A 94 -7.02 6.20 5.09
CA VAL A 94 -6.83 7.30 6.04
C VAL A 94 -6.09 8.43 5.33
N VAL A 95 -6.55 9.66 5.52
CA VAL A 95 -5.86 10.85 5.01
C VAL A 95 -5.00 11.43 6.12
N PHE A 96 -3.72 11.64 5.81
CA PHE A 96 -2.84 12.44 6.64
C PHE A 96 -2.56 13.77 5.95
N SER A 97 -2.63 14.86 6.71
CA SER A 97 -2.33 16.21 6.24
C SER A 97 -1.52 16.96 7.30
N ASN A 98 -0.53 17.74 6.83
CA ASN A 98 0.21 18.67 7.69
C ASN A 98 -0.60 19.94 8.04
N HIS A 99 -1.74 20.13 7.39
CA HIS A 99 -2.66 21.22 7.64
C HIS A 99 -3.96 20.68 8.21
N LYS A 100 -4.59 21.45 9.10
CA LYS A 100 -5.93 21.12 9.59
C LYS A 100 -6.89 21.13 8.40
N GLU A 101 -7.51 19.99 8.12
CA GLU A 101 -8.62 19.91 7.16
C GLU A 101 -9.89 20.43 7.83
N GLY A 102 -10.74 21.10 7.05
CA GLY A 102 -11.97 21.76 7.51
C GLY A 102 -13.09 20.79 7.83
#